data_AF-A0A2N3AM81-F1
#
_entry.id   AF-A0A2N3AM81-F1
#
_cell.length_a   1.000
_cell.length_b   1.000
_cell.length_c   1.000
_cell.angle_alpha   90.00
_cell.angle_beta   90.00
_cell.angle_gamma   90.00
#
_symmetry.space_group_name_H-M   'P 1'
#
loop_
_entity.id
_entity.type
_entity.pdbx_description
1 polymer ?
#
loop_
_entity_poly.entity_id
_entity_poly.type
_entity_poly.pdbx_seq_one_letter_code
_entity_poly.pdbx_strand_id
1 'polypeptide(L)'
;MNQIIKPMSLDDWYLLINRIYLYKNYDKSTYSIFAHLIEILGGLSSIISGKKKSNVKPENYLPKVITWWFALCGKVGIKSVEKIIWTKFPGVCPYCKKTPHKEGECKARKNTSKKIDWKELQNIGKDKETPKRLCDWQNMFDDIYPSISTTSAEKIFGRLCEEAGEMAEAIRLLPLTSRYFIVEACDLFAWIMAMINDFETKNGLLLEENRGLWIEEKLWENYPGKCLDCGSPICNCPPILETSLGRISKEIPSDEIEMIPGGLFRNFQEAKNLFALGKNYIETEKGNINITSEVLNEINNGINLILNHFNSENIYSNEITNDLSESLKLIKEFTSKQQNNEVLLKEIAQKISQLPEKEKSKFINFLKDTSSNVLVSGLLFIIKNYLE
;
A
#
# COMPACT_ATOMS: atom_id res chain seq x y z
N MET A 1 -37.14 20.71 -5.82
CA MET A 1 -35.89 20.29 -5.13
C MET A 1 -36.23 19.07 -4.30
N ASN A 2 -35.56 17.93 -4.51
CA ASN A 2 -35.76 16.76 -3.64
C ASN A 2 -35.20 17.11 -2.26
N GLN A 3 -36.04 17.02 -1.23
CA GLN A 3 -35.62 17.23 0.16
C GLN A 3 -34.57 16.16 0.50
N ILE A 4 -33.39 16.57 0.96
CA ILE A 4 -32.36 15.64 1.41
C ILE A 4 -32.85 15.08 2.75
N ILE A 5 -33.16 13.79 2.77
CA ILE A 5 -33.59 13.08 3.98
C ILE A 5 -32.34 12.66 4.76
N LYS A 6 -32.36 12.81 6.08
CA LYS A 6 -31.28 12.35 6.97
C LYS A 6 -31.11 10.83 6.79
N PRO A 7 -29.89 10.31 6.58
CA PRO A 7 -29.62 8.87 6.51
C PRO A 7 -30.22 8.14 7.70
N MET A 8 -30.87 7.00 7.43
CA MET A 8 -31.51 6.20 8.46
C MET A 8 -30.72 4.93 8.76
N SER A 9 -29.86 4.49 7.85
CA SER A 9 -29.02 3.30 8.00
C SER A 9 -27.51 3.60 7.88
N LEU A 10 -26.65 2.66 8.24
CA LEU A 10 -25.20 2.78 8.04
C LEU A 10 -24.86 2.72 6.55
N ASP A 11 -25.59 1.91 5.77
CA ASP A 11 -25.45 1.88 4.32
C ASP A 11 -25.92 3.21 3.68
N ASP A 12 -26.95 3.88 4.22
CA ASP A 12 -27.34 5.22 3.76
C ASP A 12 -26.24 6.25 3.98
N TRP A 13 -25.55 6.21 5.13
CA TRP A 13 -24.39 7.07 5.38
C TRP A 13 -23.26 6.78 4.40
N TYR A 14 -22.93 5.50 4.23
CA TYR A 14 -21.93 5.04 3.28
C TYR A 14 -22.22 5.56 1.85
N LEU A 15 -23.46 5.42 1.38
CA LEU A 15 -23.88 5.90 0.06
C LEU A 15 -23.89 7.42 -0.03
N LEU A 16 -24.36 8.11 1.02
CA LEU A 16 -24.38 9.58 1.07
C LEU A 16 -22.99 10.18 0.93
N ILE A 17 -22.03 9.69 1.72
CA ILE A 17 -20.65 10.17 1.71
C ILE A 17 -20.00 9.92 0.35
N ASN A 18 -20.14 8.70 -0.17
CA ASN A 18 -19.57 8.35 -1.47
C ASN A 18 -20.22 9.15 -2.60
N ARG A 19 -21.51 9.50 -2.50
CA ARG A 19 -22.17 10.41 -3.46
C ARG A 19 -21.59 11.82 -3.41
N ILE A 20 -21.39 12.39 -2.21
CA ILE A 20 -20.84 13.74 -2.06
C ILE A 20 -19.44 13.82 -2.69
N TYR A 21 -18.59 12.82 -2.48
CA TYR A 21 -17.19 12.88 -2.89
C TYR A 21 -16.81 11.99 -4.08
N LEU A 22 -17.79 11.41 -4.79
CA LEU A 22 -17.59 10.40 -5.85
C LEU A 22 -16.52 10.84 -6.85
N TYR A 23 -16.74 11.97 -7.52
CA TYR A 23 -15.84 12.44 -8.58
C TYR A 23 -14.45 12.79 -8.06
N LYS A 24 -14.34 13.30 -6.83
CA LYS A 24 -13.04 13.67 -6.24
C LYS A 24 -12.24 12.46 -5.79
N ASN A 25 -12.91 11.37 -5.46
CA ASN A 25 -12.27 10.12 -5.06
C ASN A 25 -12.07 9.16 -6.24
N TYR A 26 -12.72 9.40 -7.37
CA TYR A 26 -12.63 8.54 -8.56
C TYR A 26 -11.19 8.41 -9.06
N ASP A 27 -10.50 9.55 -9.28
CA ASP A 27 -9.12 9.57 -9.80
C ASP A 27 -8.05 9.28 -8.75
N LYS A 28 -8.43 9.26 -7.46
CA LYS A 28 -7.49 8.96 -6.36
C LYS A 28 -7.25 7.46 -6.28
N SER A 29 -6.00 7.06 -6.05
CA SER A 29 -5.69 5.66 -5.75
C SER A 29 -6.27 5.25 -4.39
N THR A 30 -6.48 3.95 -4.18
CA THR A 30 -6.89 3.42 -2.86
C THR A 30 -5.92 3.84 -1.76
N TYR A 31 -4.61 3.83 -2.06
CA TYR A 31 -3.58 4.32 -1.13
C TYR A 31 -3.72 5.80 -0.82
N SER A 32 -4.10 6.64 -1.77
CA SER A 32 -4.31 8.07 -1.52
C SER A 32 -5.47 8.31 -0.56
N ILE A 33 -6.58 7.59 -0.73
CA ILE A 33 -7.74 7.67 0.18
C ILE A 33 -7.37 7.13 1.56
N PHE A 34 -6.64 6.01 1.61
CA PHE A 34 -6.17 5.45 2.87
C PHE A 34 -5.17 6.35 3.60
N ALA A 35 -4.22 6.97 2.89
CA ALA A 35 -3.27 7.90 3.48
C ALA A 35 -3.98 9.09 4.13
N HIS A 36 -5.06 9.58 3.52
CA HIS A 36 -5.87 10.62 4.13
C HIS A 36 -6.68 10.11 5.32
N LEU A 37 -7.18 8.86 5.31
CA LEU A 37 -7.73 8.24 6.52
C LEU A 37 -6.70 8.20 7.66
N ILE A 38 -5.44 7.85 7.37
CA ILE A 38 -4.34 7.89 8.36
C ILE A 38 -4.08 9.31 8.86
N GLU A 39 -4.11 10.33 8.00
CA GLU A 39 -3.99 11.73 8.40
C GLU A 39 -5.07 12.11 9.44
N ILE A 40 -6.32 11.71 9.18
CA ILE A 40 -7.45 11.96 10.08
C ILE A 40 -7.31 11.18 11.39
N LEU A 41 -6.89 9.91 11.32
CA LEU A 41 -6.58 9.09 12.51
C LEU A 41 -5.49 9.74 13.37
N GLY A 42 -4.44 10.29 12.75
CA GLY A 42 -3.40 11.06 13.44
C GLY A 42 -3.96 12.28 14.19
N GLY A 43 -5.03 12.90 13.66
CA GLY A 43 -5.78 13.97 14.33
C GLY A 43 -6.39 13.55 15.66
N LEU A 44 -6.80 12.29 15.82
CA LEU A 44 -7.36 11.75 17.06
C LEU A 44 -6.34 11.77 18.21
N SER A 45 -5.03 11.82 17.93
CA SER A 45 -3.99 12.01 18.97
C SER A 45 -4.20 13.27 19.82
N SER A 46 -4.89 14.28 19.29
CA SER A 46 -5.26 15.48 20.05
C SER A 46 -6.33 15.23 21.12
N ILE A 47 -7.25 14.28 20.88
CA ILE A 47 -8.23 13.82 21.88
C ILE A 47 -7.50 13.11 23.01
N ILE A 48 -6.60 12.19 22.65
CA ILE A 48 -5.87 11.34 23.62
C ILE A 48 -4.91 12.16 24.46
N SER A 49 -4.14 13.05 23.83
CA SER A 49 -3.14 13.86 24.54
C SER A 49 -3.72 15.03 25.32
N GLY A 50 -5.01 15.33 25.14
CA GLY A 50 -5.67 16.52 25.72
C GLY A 50 -5.09 17.86 25.24
N LYS A 51 -4.16 17.85 24.26
CA LYS A 51 -3.51 19.05 23.76
C LYS A 51 -4.51 19.91 23.00
N LYS A 52 -4.84 21.07 23.59
CA LYS A 52 -5.65 22.09 22.92
C LYS A 52 -4.80 22.83 21.90
N LYS A 53 -5.22 22.80 20.64
CA LYS A 53 -4.70 23.69 19.58
C LYS A 53 -5.75 24.77 19.32
N SER A 54 -5.32 26.02 19.18
CA SER A 54 -6.25 27.12 18.85
C SER A 54 -6.98 26.80 17.54
N ASN A 55 -8.30 27.02 17.53
CA ASN A 55 -9.19 26.81 16.39
C ASN A 55 -9.31 25.34 15.90
N VAL A 56 -8.85 24.36 16.67
CA VAL A 56 -9.07 22.94 16.37
C VAL A 56 -9.96 22.35 17.45
N LYS A 57 -11.09 21.80 17.03
CA LYS A 57 -12.01 21.02 17.86
C LYS A 57 -11.70 19.53 17.65
N PRO A 58 -10.98 18.86 18.56
CA PRO A 58 -10.57 17.46 18.41
C PRO A 58 -11.74 16.51 18.11
N GLU A 59 -12.91 16.80 18.67
CA GLU A 59 -14.14 16.04 18.48
C GLU A 59 -14.58 15.98 17.01
N ASN A 60 -14.19 16.95 16.18
CA ASN A 60 -14.51 16.96 14.75
C ASN A 60 -13.71 15.91 13.95
N TYR A 61 -12.70 15.27 14.52
CA TYR A 61 -12.00 14.16 13.85
C TYR A 61 -12.79 12.85 13.89
N LEU A 62 -13.69 12.66 14.86
CA LEU A 62 -14.49 11.44 15.01
C LEU A 62 -15.48 11.19 13.85
N PRO A 63 -16.33 12.16 13.42
CA PRO A 63 -17.16 11.95 12.24
C PRO A 63 -16.33 11.86 10.94
N LYS A 64 -15.16 12.52 10.89
CA LYS A 64 -14.27 12.47 9.73
C LYS A 64 -13.65 11.09 9.55
N VAL A 65 -13.23 10.41 10.62
CA VAL A 65 -12.64 9.07 10.50
C VAL A 65 -13.66 8.07 9.95
N ILE A 66 -14.92 8.11 10.41
CA ILE A 66 -16.01 7.29 9.85
C ILE A 66 -16.20 7.60 8.36
N THR A 67 -16.24 8.88 8.00
CA THR A 67 -16.43 9.34 6.63
C THR A 67 -15.33 8.80 5.69
N TRP A 68 -14.07 8.89 6.11
CA TRP A 68 -12.96 8.40 5.29
C TRP A 68 -12.87 6.88 5.26
N TRP A 69 -13.35 6.19 6.29
CA TRP A 69 -13.57 4.75 6.25
C TRP A 69 -14.64 4.37 5.21
N PHE A 70 -15.77 5.09 5.14
CA PHE A 70 -16.78 4.89 4.09
C PHE A 70 -16.23 5.20 2.70
N ALA A 71 -15.46 6.27 2.54
CA ALA A 71 -14.84 6.62 1.26
C ALA A 71 -13.87 5.53 0.79
N LEU A 72 -13.09 4.95 1.71
CA LEU A 72 -12.21 3.83 1.42
C LEU A 72 -12.99 2.58 1.00
N CYS A 73 -14.05 2.22 1.73
CA CYS A 73 -14.94 1.12 1.35
C CYS A 73 -15.60 1.33 -0.02
N GLY A 74 -15.96 2.57 -0.34
CA GLY A 74 -16.52 2.95 -1.64
C GLY A 74 -15.50 2.81 -2.76
N LYS A 75 -14.26 3.24 -2.52
CA LYS A 75 -13.18 3.13 -3.51
C LYS A 75 -12.92 1.69 -3.94
N VAL A 76 -13.02 0.74 -3.01
CA VAL A 76 -12.80 -0.69 -3.31
C VAL A 76 -14.07 -1.43 -3.77
N GLY A 77 -15.21 -0.73 -3.84
CA GLY A 77 -16.47 -1.30 -4.32
C GLY A 77 -17.20 -2.22 -3.34
N ILE A 78 -17.11 -1.97 -2.03
CA ILE A 78 -17.95 -2.67 -1.04
C ILE A 78 -19.43 -2.38 -1.33
N LYS A 79 -20.24 -3.43 -1.53
CA LYS A 79 -21.67 -3.25 -1.86
C LYS A 79 -22.52 -2.79 -0.68
N SER A 80 -22.16 -3.22 0.54
CA SER A 80 -22.88 -2.93 1.78
C SER A 80 -21.89 -3.05 2.93
N VAL A 81 -21.70 -1.95 3.66
CA VAL A 81 -20.83 -1.91 4.85
C VAL A 81 -21.50 -2.63 6.01
N GLU A 82 -22.83 -2.52 6.13
CA GLU A 82 -23.63 -3.26 7.11
C GLU A 82 -23.43 -4.76 6.99
N LYS A 83 -23.50 -5.28 5.75
CA LYS A 83 -23.36 -6.71 5.52
C LYS A 83 -21.99 -7.24 5.92
N ILE A 84 -20.91 -6.53 5.58
CA ILE A 84 -19.55 -7.00 5.93
C ILE A 84 -19.32 -6.95 7.44
N ILE A 85 -19.80 -5.88 8.11
CA ILE A 85 -19.68 -5.73 9.56
C ILE A 85 -20.52 -6.81 10.25
N TRP A 86 -21.80 -6.98 9.90
CA TRP A 86 -22.68 -8.00 10.49
C TRP A 86 -22.14 -9.41 10.32
N THR A 87 -21.56 -9.70 9.15
CA THR A 87 -20.99 -11.02 8.85
C THR A 87 -19.85 -11.37 9.81
N LYS A 88 -19.08 -10.37 10.29
CA LYS A 88 -17.99 -10.55 11.26
C LYS A 88 -18.44 -10.36 12.70
N PHE A 89 -19.36 -9.43 12.95
CA PHE A 89 -19.84 -9.01 14.27
C PHE A 89 -21.38 -9.08 14.33
N PRO A 90 -21.97 -10.28 14.44
CA PRO A 90 -23.43 -10.45 14.55
C PRO A 90 -23.91 -10.21 15.99
N GLY A 91 -23.50 -9.09 16.59
CA GLY A 91 -23.72 -8.77 17.99
C GLY A 91 -22.97 -9.66 18.97
N VAL A 92 -21.83 -10.24 18.55
CA VAL A 92 -20.86 -10.99 19.41
C VAL A 92 -19.43 -10.78 18.95
N CYS A 93 -18.46 -11.01 19.83
CA CYS A 93 -17.04 -11.04 19.47
C CYS A 93 -16.76 -12.19 18.46
N PRO A 94 -16.05 -11.95 17.33
CA PRO A 94 -15.82 -12.94 16.27
C PRO A 94 -15.01 -14.16 16.73
N TYR A 95 -14.27 -14.01 17.83
CA TYR A 95 -13.38 -15.04 18.35
C TYR A 95 -14.03 -15.87 19.46
N CYS A 96 -14.47 -15.23 20.55
CA CYS A 96 -15.08 -15.94 21.68
C CYS A 96 -16.59 -16.16 21.55
N LYS A 97 -17.26 -15.48 20.61
CA LYS A 97 -18.72 -15.52 20.38
C LYS A 97 -19.53 -15.15 21.61
N LYS A 98 -19.00 -14.26 22.45
CA LYS A 98 -19.65 -13.73 23.65
C LYS A 98 -19.92 -12.23 23.51
N THR A 99 -20.94 -11.81 24.24
CA THR A 99 -21.35 -10.42 24.49
C THR A 99 -21.81 -10.37 25.96
N PRO A 100 -21.11 -9.66 26.86
CA PRO A 100 -19.86 -8.95 26.60
C PRO A 100 -18.69 -9.89 26.28
N HIS A 101 -17.69 -9.36 25.60
CA HIS A 101 -16.42 -10.00 25.33
C HIS A 101 -15.72 -10.41 26.63
N LYS A 102 -15.06 -11.58 26.60
CA LYS A 102 -14.25 -12.10 27.71
C LYS A 102 -12.82 -12.34 27.25
N GLU A 103 -11.89 -11.51 27.71
CA GLU A 103 -10.50 -11.49 27.24
C GLU A 103 -9.79 -12.84 27.45
N GLY A 104 -9.95 -13.45 28.63
CA GLY A 104 -9.32 -14.74 28.94
C GLY A 104 -9.80 -15.87 28.02
N GLU A 105 -11.12 -16.01 27.83
CA GLU A 105 -11.69 -17.01 26.92
C GLU A 105 -11.30 -16.75 25.46
N CYS A 106 -11.24 -15.48 25.05
CA CYS A 106 -10.84 -15.10 23.70
C CYS A 106 -9.37 -15.44 23.42
N LYS A 107 -8.46 -15.09 24.34
CA LYS A 107 -7.02 -15.43 24.21
C LYS A 107 -6.81 -16.94 24.13
N ALA A 108 -7.47 -17.71 25.00
CA ALA A 108 -7.40 -19.17 24.97
C ALA A 108 -7.87 -19.75 23.62
N ARG A 109 -8.96 -19.21 23.04
CA ARG A 109 -9.44 -19.60 21.71
C ARG A 109 -8.49 -19.19 20.59
N LYS A 110 -7.95 -17.97 20.62
CA LYS A 110 -6.96 -17.50 19.61
C LYS A 110 -5.70 -18.37 19.59
N ASN A 111 -5.28 -18.88 20.74
CA ASN A 111 -4.13 -19.77 20.86
C ASN A 111 -4.40 -21.18 20.29
N THR A 112 -5.65 -21.65 20.32
CA THR A 112 -6.04 -22.98 19.83
C THR A 112 -6.47 -22.97 18.37
N SER A 113 -7.11 -21.90 17.91
CA SER A 113 -7.43 -21.65 16.50
C SER A 113 -7.28 -20.17 16.18
N LYS A 114 -6.33 -19.84 15.31
CA LYS A 114 -6.18 -18.47 14.79
C LYS A 114 -7.28 -18.07 13.80
N LYS A 115 -8.12 -19.01 13.35
CA LYS A 115 -9.10 -18.77 12.28
C LYS A 115 -10.49 -18.45 12.86
N ILE A 116 -11.08 -17.37 12.37
CA ILE A 116 -12.48 -17.01 12.60
C ILE A 116 -13.40 -18.06 11.94
N ASP A 117 -14.37 -18.57 12.70
CA ASP A 117 -15.42 -19.46 12.17
C ASP A 117 -16.58 -18.64 11.61
N TRP A 118 -16.48 -18.31 10.32
CA TRP A 118 -17.48 -17.52 9.60
C TRP A 118 -18.85 -18.20 9.52
N LYS A 119 -18.91 -19.54 9.49
CA LYS A 119 -20.20 -20.25 9.40
C LYS A 119 -20.97 -20.15 10.71
N GLU A 120 -20.26 -20.27 11.83
CA GLU A 120 -20.87 -20.13 13.14
C GLU A 120 -21.35 -18.70 13.38
N LEU A 121 -20.55 -17.69 13.01
CA LEU A 121 -20.98 -16.28 13.11
C LEU A 121 -22.22 -16.01 12.25
N GLN A 122 -22.25 -16.50 11.01
CA GLN A 122 -23.44 -16.39 10.17
C GLN A 122 -24.66 -17.06 10.81
N ASN A 123 -24.50 -18.21 11.47
CA ASN A 123 -25.61 -18.86 12.17
C ASN A 123 -26.07 -18.04 13.38
N ILE A 124 -25.16 -17.48 14.18
CA ILE A 124 -25.50 -16.60 15.31
C ILE A 124 -26.29 -15.37 14.84
N GLY A 125 -25.96 -14.82 13.67
CA GLY A 125 -26.60 -13.63 13.11
C GLY A 125 -27.95 -13.87 12.42
N LYS A 126 -28.36 -15.13 12.18
CA LYS A 126 -29.63 -15.43 11.47
C LYS A 126 -30.87 -15.05 12.28
N ASP A 127 -30.82 -15.27 13.59
CA ASP A 127 -31.96 -15.10 14.49
C ASP A 127 -31.95 -13.75 15.23
N LYS A 128 -31.03 -12.86 14.85
CA LYS A 128 -30.85 -11.54 15.48
C LYS A 128 -31.23 -10.41 14.53
N GLU A 129 -31.81 -9.36 15.07
CA GLU A 129 -32.01 -8.12 14.31
C GLU A 129 -30.67 -7.42 14.09
N THR A 130 -30.37 -7.09 12.83
CA THR A 130 -29.20 -6.30 12.46
C THR A 130 -29.41 -4.84 12.86
N PRO A 131 -28.42 -4.16 13.48
CA PRO A 131 -28.51 -2.74 13.80
C PRO A 131 -28.83 -1.92 12.54
N LYS A 132 -29.74 -0.95 12.67
CA LYS A 132 -30.15 -0.11 11.53
C LYS A 132 -29.34 1.16 11.50
N ARG A 133 -29.43 1.96 12.56
CA ARG A 133 -28.83 3.29 12.63
C ARG A 133 -27.38 3.23 13.10
N LEU A 134 -26.61 4.29 12.83
CA LEU A 134 -25.22 4.41 13.30
C LEU A 134 -25.13 4.28 14.83
N CYS A 135 -26.08 4.87 15.55
CA CYS A 135 -26.16 4.72 17.01
C CYS A 135 -26.35 3.26 17.45
N ASP A 136 -27.16 2.49 16.72
CA ASP A 136 -27.41 1.07 17.03
C ASP A 136 -26.15 0.23 16.81
N TRP A 137 -25.38 0.53 15.75
CA TRP A 137 -24.09 -0.11 15.50
C TRP A 137 -23.08 0.20 16.60
N GLN A 138 -23.00 1.45 17.03
CA GLN A 138 -22.14 1.88 18.13
C GLN A 138 -22.52 1.18 19.44
N ASN A 139 -23.82 1.10 19.75
CA ASN A 139 -24.35 0.38 20.91
C ASN A 139 -23.97 -1.10 20.88
N MET A 140 -24.16 -1.76 19.73
CA MET A 140 -23.75 -3.16 19.55
C MET A 140 -22.25 -3.35 19.85
N PHE A 141 -21.39 -2.43 19.41
CA PHE A 141 -19.95 -2.52 19.72
C PHE A 141 -19.62 -2.25 21.19
N ASP A 142 -20.35 -1.38 21.88
CA ASP A 142 -20.20 -1.23 23.33
C ASP A 142 -20.72 -2.48 24.07
N ASP A 143 -21.81 -3.09 23.63
CA ASP A 143 -22.30 -4.34 24.23
C ASP A 143 -21.26 -5.46 24.10
N ILE A 144 -20.60 -5.56 22.94
CA ILE A 144 -19.55 -6.55 22.71
C ILE A 144 -18.29 -6.16 23.49
N TYR A 145 -17.87 -4.91 23.44
CA TYR A 145 -16.64 -4.40 24.05
C TYR A 145 -16.95 -3.22 24.96
N PRO A 146 -17.49 -3.46 26.17
CA PRO A 146 -17.92 -2.37 27.03
C PRO A 146 -16.75 -1.46 27.35
N SER A 147 -17.04 -0.16 27.34
CA SER A 147 -16.13 0.91 27.76
C SER A 147 -15.86 0.83 29.26
N ILE A 148 -15.20 -0.24 29.73
CA ILE A 148 -14.82 -0.40 31.13
C ILE A 148 -13.66 0.57 31.39
N SER A 149 -13.71 1.25 32.53
CA SER A 149 -12.73 2.25 33.02
C SER A 149 -11.26 1.80 33.06
N THR A 150 -10.97 0.54 32.75
CA THR A 150 -9.63 -0.04 32.80
C THR A 150 -8.84 0.06 31.49
N THR A 151 -9.49 0.35 30.35
CA THR A 151 -8.77 0.53 29.07
C THR A 151 -8.50 2.01 28.84
N SER A 152 -7.22 2.40 28.80
CA SER A 152 -6.84 3.79 28.58
C SER A 152 -7.04 4.21 27.11
N ALA A 153 -7.23 5.51 26.86
CA ALA A 153 -7.41 6.04 25.49
C ALA A 153 -6.18 5.74 24.61
N GLU A 154 -4.99 5.72 25.20
CA GLU A 154 -3.73 5.37 24.54
C GLU A 154 -3.74 3.92 24.07
N LYS A 155 -4.31 2.99 24.86
CA LYS A 155 -4.43 1.59 24.47
C LYS A 155 -5.43 1.41 23.32
N ILE A 156 -6.57 2.11 23.37
CA ILE A 156 -7.56 2.11 22.28
C ILE A 156 -6.91 2.67 21.00
N PHE A 157 -6.19 3.78 21.10
CA PHE A 157 -5.49 4.36 19.96
C PHE A 157 -4.38 3.48 19.41
N GLY A 158 -3.59 2.84 20.28
CA GLY A 158 -2.56 1.89 19.88
C GLY A 158 -3.16 0.74 19.06
N ARG A 159 -4.29 0.19 19.51
CA ARG A 159 -5.03 -0.83 18.75
C ARG A 159 -5.59 -0.29 17.44
N LEU A 160 -6.18 0.91 17.44
CA LEU A 160 -6.64 1.55 16.22
C LEU A 160 -5.52 1.71 15.17
N CYS A 161 -4.31 2.08 15.60
CA CYS A 161 -3.12 2.18 14.74
C CYS A 161 -2.64 0.81 14.23
N GLU A 162 -2.67 -0.23 15.08
CA GLU A 162 -2.33 -1.61 14.68
C GLU A 162 -3.22 -2.06 13.52
N GLU A 163 -4.53 -1.86 13.65
CA GLU A 163 -5.55 -2.31 12.70
C GLU A 163 -5.53 -1.45 11.42
N ALA A 164 -5.13 -0.18 11.55
CA ALA A 164 -4.81 0.65 10.40
C ALA A 164 -3.58 0.12 9.64
N GLY A 165 -2.55 -0.38 10.34
CA GLY A 165 -1.39 -1.04 9.74
C GLY A 165 -1.78 -2.32 8.97
N GLU A 166 -2.61 -3.16 9.58
CA GLU A 166 -3.15 -4.38 8.95
C GLU A 166 -4.04 -4.03 7.74
N MET A 167 -4.84 -2.96 7.82
CA MET A 167 -5.57 -2.43 6.66
C MET A 167 -4.61 -1.98 5.54
N ALA A 168 -3.49 -1.33 5.87
CA ALA A 168 -2.50 -0.94 4.86
C ALA A 168 -1.94 -2.16 4.13
N GLU A 169 -1.67 -3.26 4.85
CA GLU A 169 -1.29 -4.56 4.27
C GLU A 169 -2.38 -5.12 3.36
N ALA A 170 -3.62 -5.14 3.84
CA ALA A 170 -4.77 -5.61 3.07
C ALA A 170 -4.97 -4.83 1.76
N ILE A 171 -4.76 -3.50 1.78
CA ILE A 171 -4.79 -2.66 0.56
C ILE A 171 -3.72 -3.08 -0.43
N ARG A 172 -2.50 -3.42 0.02
CA ARG A 172 -1.44 -3.89 -0.90
C ARG A 172 -1.81 -5.22 -1.55
N LEU A 173 -2.53 -6.06 -0.82
CA LEU A 173 -2.96 -7.38 -1.27
C LEU A 173 -4.25 -7.36 -2.09
N LEU A 174 -4.95 -6.22 -2.22
CA LEU A 174 -6.20 -6.11 -2.99
C LEU A 174 -6.14 -6.69 -4.42
N PRO A 175 -5.06 -6.47 -5.22
CA PRO A 175 -4.96 -7.07 -6.55
C PRO A 175 -4.93 -8.59 -6.55
N LEU A 176 -4.50 -9.21 -5.43
CA LEU A 176 -4.43 -10.66 -5.25
C LEU A 176 -5.70 -11.22 -4.63
N THR A 177 -6.26 -10.53 -3.63
CA THR A 177 -7.49 -10.94 -2.94
C THR A 177 -8.14 -9.80 -2.17
N SER A 178 -9.46 -9.69 -2.27
CA SER A 178 -10.26 -8.71 -1.51
C SER A 178 -10.64 -9.17 -0.10
N ARG A 179 -10.38 -10.45 0.23
CA ARG A 179 -10.80 -11.04 1.52
C ARG A 179 -10.15 -10.33 2.71
N TYR A 180 -8.85 -10.03 2.65
CA TYR A 180 -8.15 -9.36 3.74
C TYR A 180 -8.75 -7.97 3.99
N PHE A 181 -9.05 -7.22 2.93
CA PHE A 181 -9.66 -5.91 3.08
C PHE A 181 -10.99 -5.97 3.85
N ILE A 182 -11.86 -6.94 3.54
CA ILE A 182 -13.13 -7.10 4.25
C ILE A 182 -12.91 -7.32 5.75
N VAL A 183 -11.93 -8.17 6.10
CA VAL A 183 -11.60 -8.48 7.50
C VAL A 183 -11.10 -7.23 8.21
N GLU A 184 -10.08 -6.59 7.66
CA GLU A 184 -9.44 -5.44 8.32
C GLU A 184 -10.32 -4.19 8.30
N ALA A 185 -11.21 -4.03 7.32
CA ALA A 185 -12.19 -2.94 7.31
C ALA A 185 -13.12 -3.03 8.51
N CYS A 186 -13.58 -4.24 8.83
CA CYS A 186 -14.47 -4.47 9.96
C CYS A 186 -13.75 -4.27 11.30
N ASP A 187 -12.49 -4.71 11.44
CA ASP A 187 -11.75 -4.48 12.69
C ASP A 187 -11.40 -3.00 12.88
N LEU A 188 -10.96 -2.32 11.83
CA LEU A 188 -10.73 -0.88 11.87
C LEU A 188 -11.99 -0.12 12.27
N PHE A 189 -13.16 -0.49 11.73
CA PHE A 189 -14.45 0.08 12.13
C PHE A 189 -14.78 -0.18 13.60
N ALA A 190 -14.56 -1.39 14.10
CA ALA A 190 -14.80 -1.74 15.51
C ALA A 190 -13.98 -0.86 16.45
N TRP A 191 -12.71 -0.59 16.13
CA TRP A 191 -11.85 0.28 16.93
C TRP A 191 -12.16 1.77 16.78
N ILE A 192 -12.70 2.20 15.63
CA ILE A 192 -13.29 3.55 15.49
C ILE A 192 -14.47 3.69 16.47
N MET A 193 -15.38 2.70 16.53
CA MET A 193 -16.50 2.71 17.48
C MET A 193 -16.02 2.72 18.93
N ALA A 194 -15.00 1.92 19.27
CA ALA A 194 -14.41 1.91 20.61
C ALA A 194 -13.86 3.30 21.01
N MET A 195 -13.21 4.02 20.08
CA MET A 195 -12.73 5.37 20.34
C MET A 195 -13.87 6.37 20.57
N ILE A 196 -14.96 6.26 19.81
CA ILE A 196 -16.13 7.12 19.96
C ILE A 196 -16.83 6.85 21.30
N ASN A 197 -16.98 5.57 21.66
CA ASN A 197 -17.57 5.17 22.95
C ASN A 197 -16.75 5.68 24.13
N ASP A 198 -15.42 5.55 24.08
CA ASP A 198 -14.52 6.10 25.11
C ASP A 198 -14.65 7.64 25.21
N PHE A 199 -14.71 8.32 24.07
CA PHE A 199 -14.88 9.77 24.02
C PHE A 199 -16.22 10.21 24.63
N GLU A 200 -17.34 9.61 24.22
CA GLU A 200 -18.67 9.94 24.77
C GLU A 200 -18.75 9.67 26.28
N THR A 201 -18.17 8.54 26.73
CA THR A 201 -18.10 8.17 28.14
C THR A 201 -17.36 9.22 28.97
N LYS A 202 -16.15 9.60 28.55
CA LYS A 202 -15.30 10.55 29.27
C LYS A 202 -15.87 11.96 29.32
N ASN A 203 -16.67 12.34 28.32
CA ASN A 203 -17.27 13.67 28.24
C ASN A 203 -18.69 13.72 28.82
N GLY A 204 -19.18 12.64 29.43
CA GLY A 204 -20.52 12.60 30.02
C GLY A 204 -21.63 12.78 28.99
N LEU A 205 -21.37 12.44 27.72
CA LEU A 205 -22.34 12.51 26.62
C LEU A 205 -23.25 11.28 26.59
N LEU A 206 -23.00 10.31 27.48
CA LEU A 206 -23.79 9.10 27.63
C LEU A 206 -24.97 9.31 28.56
N LEU A 207 -26.15 9.47 27.98
CA LEU A 207 -27.39 9.02 28.61
C LEU A 207 -27.71 7.64 28.02
N GLU A 208 -28.06 6.64 28.82
CA GLU A 208 -28.32 5.26 28.35
C GLU A 208 -29.30 5.23 27.16
N GLU A 209 -30.29 6.12 27.18
CA GLU A 209 -31.32 6.25 26.14
C GLU A 209 -30.86 6.95 24.84
N ASN A 210 -29.71 7.61 24.83
CA ASN A 210 -29.24 8.46 23.72
C ASN A 210 -27.83 8.14 23.22
N ARG A 211 -27.25 7.01 23.63
CA ARG A 211 -25.89 6.62 23.21
C ARG A 211 -25.78 6.56 21.68
N GLY A 212 -24.71 7.16 21.15
CA GLY A 212 -24.43 7.24 19.73
C GLY A 212 -25.29 8.21 18.91
N LEU A 213 -26.27 8.88 19.52
CA LEU A 213 -26.95 9.99 18.84
C LEU A 213 -25.99 11.15 18.58
N TRP A 214 -25.08 11.42 19.50
CA TRP A 214 -24.10 12.49 19.37
C TRP A 214 -23.24 12.35 18.11
N ILE A 215 -22.66 11.16 17.87
CA ILE A 215 -21.83 10.97 16.66
C ILE A 215 -22.66 11.05 15.38
N GLU A 216 -23.91 10.56 15.39
CA GLU A 216 -24.80 10.64 14.23
C GLU A 216 -25.19 12.08 13.91
N GLU A 217 -25.44 12.91 14.92
CA GLU A 217 -25.65 14.35 14.78
C GLU A 217 -24.42 15.05 14.25
N LYS A 218 -23.24 14.76 14.83
CA LYS A 218 -21.97 15.32 14.35
C LYS A 218 -21.67 14.94 12.91
N LEU A 219 -21.97 13.70 12.52
CA LEU A 219 -21.82 13.25 11.14
C LEU A 219 -22.76 14.02 10.21
N TRP A 220 -24.01 14.28 10.63
CA TRP A 220 -24.96 15.08 9.85
C TRP A 220 -24.57 16.55 9.73
N GLU A 221 -24.12 17.17 10.82
CA GLU A 221 -23.58 18.53 10.81
C GLU A 221 -22.42 18.66 9.81
N ASN A 222 -21.53 17.66 9.76
CA ASN A 222 -20.36 17.69 8.88
C ASN A 222 -20.67 17.26 7.44
N TYR A 223 -21.72 16.47 7.22
CA TYR A 223 -22.07 15.90 5.92
C TYR A 223 -23.60 15.88 5.69
N PRO A 224 -24.26 17.06 5.57
CA PRO A 224 -25.71 17.16 5.45
C PRO A 224 -26.23 16.86 4.03
N GLY A 225 -25.57 15.93 3.32
CA GLY A 225 -25.84 15.59 1.92
C GLY A 225 -25.30 16.55 0.87
N LYS A 226 -24.38 17.44 1.27
CA LYS A 226 -23.62 18.34 0.40
C LYS A 226 -22.19 18.53 0.93
N CYS A 227 -21.28 18.93 0.06
CA CYS A 227 -19.93 19.36 0.45
C CYS A 227 -20.03 20.67 1.25
N LEU A 228 -19.32 20.76 2.39
CA LEU A 228 -19.33 21.97 3.21
C LEU A 228 -18.61 23.15 2.57
N ASP A 229 -17.60 22.88 1.73
CA ASP A 229 -16.77 23.92 1.13
C ASP A 229 -17.46 24.58 -0.08
N CYS A 230 -17.92 23.79 -1.06
CA CYS A 230 -18.60 24.34 -2.25
C CYS A 230 -20.13 24.31 -2.18
N GLY A 231 -20.72 23.82 -1.08
CA GLY A 231 -22.17 23.74 -0.89
C GLY A 231 -22.94 22.79 -1.83
N SER A 232 -22.24 22.11 -2.74
CA SER A 232 -22.86 21.30 -3.80
C SER A 232 -23.16 19.87 -3.33
N PRO A 233 -24.27 19.24 -3.79
CA PRO A 233 -24.59 17.84 -3.46
C PRO A 233 -23.52 16.83 -3.89
N ILE A 234 -22.79 17.16 -4.96
CA ILE A 234 -21.58 16.48 -5.40
C ILE A 234 -20.46 17.50 -5.40
N CYS A 235 -19.36 17.17 -4.75
CA CYS A 235 -18.23 18.06 -4.51
C CYS A 235 -17.53 18.46 -5.80
N ASN A 236 -17.40 19.77 -6.02
CA ASN A 236 -16.68 20.36 -7.15
C ASN A 236 -15.39 21.09 -6.73
N CYS A 237 -15.01 21.05 -5.45
CA CYS A 237 -13.80 21.68 -4.91
C CYS A 237 -12.51 21.23 -5.61
N PRO A 238 -11.44 22.05 -5.60
CA PRO A 238 -10.13 21.60 -6.04
C PRO A 238 -9.65 20.38 -5.23
N PRO A 239 -8.77 19.51 -5.78
CA PRO A 239 -8.28 18.32 -5.09
C PRO A 239 -7.62 18.60 -3.73
N ILE A 240 -6.99 19.78 -3.62
CA ILE A 240 -6.41 20.33 -2.39
C ILE A 240 -7.05 21.68 -2.17
N LEU A 241 -7.67 21.87 -1.00
CA LEU A 241 -8.20 23.17 -0.58
C LEU A 241 -7.05 24.07 -0.11
N GLU A 242 -7.16 25.36 -0.38
CA GLU A 242 -6.17 26.36 0.08
C GLU A 242 -6.02 26.35 1.62
N THR A 243 -7.12 26.11 2.33
CA THR A 243 -7.15 25.92 3.80
C THR A 243 -6.28 24.76 4.29
N SER A 244 -5.95 23.80 3.42
CA SER A 244 -5.09 22.66 3.75
C SER A 244 -3.61 22.99 3.59
N LEU A 245 -3.23 23.85 2.64
CA LEU A 245 -1.83 24.20 2.34
C LEU A 245 -1.16 24.89 3.53
N GLY A 246 -1.84 25.87 4.15
CA GLY A 246 -1.29 26.65 5.27
C GLY A 246 -1.16 25.92 6.61
N ARG A 247 -1.54 24.64 6.70
CA ARG A 247 -1.46 23.87 7.96
C ARG A 247 -0.08 23.25 8.21
N ILE A 248 0.65 22.90 7.16
CA ILE A 248 1.87 22.08 7.25
C ILE A 248 3.14 22.92 7.09
N SER A 249 3.11 24.01 6.31
CA SER A 249 4.32 24.74 5.88
C SER A 249 4.65 26.00 6.69
N LYS A 250 4.19 26.11 7.95
CA LYS A 250 4.40 27.36 8.73
C LYS A 250 5.86 27.66 9.09
N GLU A 251 6.72 26.64 9.06
CA GLU A 251 8.11 26.75 9.54
C GLU A 251 9.13 26.95 8.40
N ILE A 252 8.69 26.85 7.15
CA ILE A 252 9.57 27.00 5.97
C ILE A 252 9.19 28.31 5.26
N PRO A 253 10.12 29.27 5.10
CA PRO A 253 9.91 30.44 4.25
C PRO A 253 9.56 30.00 2.84
N SER A 254 8.43 30.46 2.31
CA SER A 254 7.93 30.11 0.96
C SER A 254 8.94 30.43 -0.14
N ASP A 255 9.79 31.42 0.10
CA ASP A 255 10.62 32.03 -0.93
C ASP A 255 12.02 31.38 -1.01
N GLU A 256 12.39 30.53 -0.04
CA GLU A 256 13.76 30.00 0.08
C GLU A 256 13.94 28.57 -0.46
N ILE A 257 12.90 27.73 -0.54
CA ILE A 257 13.07 26.30 -0.89
C ILE A 257 12.75 26.00 -2.36
N GLU A 258 11.79 26.71 -2.96
CA GLU A 258 11.39 26.49 -4.36
C GLU A 258 12.32 27.20 -5.36
N MET A 259 13.14 28.15 -4.89
CA MET A 259 13.94 29.03 -5.77
C MET A 259 15.45 28.76 -5.78
N ILE A 260 15.96 27.75 -5.06
CA ILE A 260 17.39 27.40 -5.16
C ILE A 260 17.61 26.68 -6.50
N PRO A 261 18.47 27.21 -7.41
CA PRO A 261 18.91 26.44 -8.57
C PRO A 261 19.58 25.15 -8.09
N GLY A 262 18.92 24.01 -8.32
CA GLY A 262 19.33 22.69 -7.81
C GLY A 262 18.39 22.06 -6.79
N GLY A 263 17.50 22.83 -6.14
CA GLY A 263 16.44 22.36 -5.23
C GLY A 263 16.89 21.49 -4.04
N LEU A 264 16.01 21.30 -3.05
CA LEU A 264 16.22 20.24 -2.02
C LEU A 264 15.74 18.87 -2.50
N PHE A 265 14.87 18.84 -3.50
CA PHE A 265 14.33 17.61 -4.08
C PHE A 265 15.02 17.32 -5.40
N ARG A 266 15.57 16.11 -5.50
CA ARG A 266 16.02 15.57 -6.77
C ARG A 266 14.81 15.26 -7.65
N ASN A 267 14.93 15.54 -8.94
CA ASN A 267 13.93 15.04 -9.88
C ASN A 267 14.03 13.50 -9.98
N PHE A 268 13.01 12.87 -10.57
CA PHE A 268 12.95 11.42 -10.69
C PHE A 268 14.19 10.82 -11.39
N GLN A 269 14.73 11.50 -12.40
CA GLN A 269 15.90 11.02 -13.14
C GLN A 269 17.18 11.09 -12.30
N GLU A 270 17.37 12.17 -11.55
CA GLU A 270 18.47 12.32 -10.59
C GLU A 270 18.41 11.29 -9.47
N ALA A 271 17.21 11.03 -8.93
CA ALA A 271 16.99 9.99 -7.94
C ALA A 271 17.29 8.60 -8.52
N LYS A 272 16.80 8.32 -9.74
CA LYS A 272 17.08 7.08 -10.46
C LYS A 272 18.58 6.87 -10.66
N ASN A 273 19.31 7.90 -11.07
CA ASN A 273 20.76 7.82 -11.28
C ASN A 273 21.52 7.59 -9.96
N LEU A 274 21.08 8.22 -8.87
CA LEU A 274 21.69 8.06 -7.54
C LEU A 274 21.48 6.65 -6.97
N PHE A 275 20.26 6.11 -7.11
CA PHE A 275 19.88 4.81 -6.58
C PHE A 275 19.98 3.67 -7.60
N ALA A 276 20.55 3.93 -8.78
CA ALA A 276 20.89 2.87 -9.73
C ALA A 276 21.90 1.95 -9.05
N LEU A 277 21.43 0.78 -8.61
CA LEU A 277 22.29 -0.25 -8.05
C LEU A 277 23.17 -0.82 -9.18
N GLY A 278 24.39 -0.31 -9.21
CA GLY A 278 25.51 -0.83 -9.96
C GLY A 278 26.33 0.28 -10.61
N LYS A 279 27.64 0.03 -10.71
CA LYS A 279 28.57 0.95 -11.37
C LYS A 279 28.08 1.10 -12.82
N ASN A 280 27.84 2.33 -13.27
CA ASN A 280 27.64 2.63 -14.70
C ASN A 280 28.95 2.45 -15.49
N TYR A 281 29.88 1.64 -14.98
CA TYR A 281 31.18 1.39 -15.57
C TYR A 281 31.71 0.01 -15.17
N ILE A 282 32.48 -0.59 -16.06
CA ILE A 282 33.27 -1.80 -15.81
C ILE A 282 34.70 -1.35 -15.54
N GLU A 283 35.27 -1.75 -14.40
CA GLU A 283 36.70 -1.54 -14.12
C GLU A 283 37.51 -2.51 -14.97
N THR A 284 38.45 -2.00 -15.77
CA THR A 284 39.40 -2.80 -16.56
C THR A 284 40.83 -2.37 -16.25
N GLU A 285 41.82 -3.19 -16.61
CA GLU A 285 43.25 -2.82 -16.49
C GLU A 285 43.60 -1.54 -17.27
N LYS A 286 42.79 -1.16 -18.27
CA LYS A 286 42.97 0.05 -19.09
C LYS A 286 42.14 1.25 -18.59
N GLY A 287 41.45 1.11 -17.46
CA GLY A 287 40.57 2.12 -16.88
C GLY A 287 39.09 1.72 -16.88
N ASN A 288 38.23 2.68 -16.52
CA ASN A 288 36.79 2.44 -16.37
C ASN A 288 36.07 2.60 -17.70
N ILE A 289 35.36 1.57 -18.15
CA ILE A 289 34.50 1.62 -19.35
C ILE A 289 33.08 1.94 -18.91
N ASN A 290 32.58 3.14 -19.21
CA ASN A 290 31.20 3.49 -18.90
C ASN A 290 30.21 2.61 -19.71
N ILE A 291 29.26 1.99 -19.02
CA ILE A 291 28.17 1.20 -19.61
C ILE A 291 27.08 2.17 -20.06
N THR A 292 27.14 2.62 -21.31
CA THR A 292 26.09 3.43 -21.94
C THR A 292 25.09 2.56 -22.72
N SER A 293 23.94 3.12 -23.08
CA SER A 293 22.98 2.44 -23.96
C SER A 293 23.57 2.09 -25.34
N GLU A 294 24.50 2.90 -25.85
CA GLU A 294 25.23 2.64 -27.09
C GLU A 294 26.14 1.42 -26.94
N VAL A 295 26.91 1.35 -25.86
CA VAL A 295 27.75 0.19 -25.52
C VAL A 295 26.91 -1.08 -25.42
N LEU A 296 25.74 -1.03 -24.76
CA LEU A 296 24.83 -2.18 -24.66
C LEU A 296 24.25 -2.61 -26.02
N ASN A 297 23.92 -1.66 -26.90
CA ASN A 297 23.42 -1.95 -28.25
C ASN A 297 24.52 -2.57 -29.12
N GLU A 298 25.75 -2.08 -29.03
CA GLU A 298 26.89 -2.65 -29.72
C GLU A 298 27.20 -4.08 -29.23
N ILE A 299 27.08 -4.36 -27.93
CA ILE A 299 27.22 -5.74 -27.40
C ILE A 299 26.16 -6.64 -28.01
N ASN A 300 24.90 -6.18 -28.04
CA ASN A 300 23.82 -6.94 -28.65
C ASN A 300 24.06 -7.24 -30.12
N ASN A 301 24.58 -6.27 -30.87
CA ASN A 301 24.92 -6.45 -32.28
C ASN A 301 26.06 -7.46 -32.46
N GLY A 302 27.12 -7.36 -31.66
CA GLY A 302 28.22 -8.32 -31.65
C GLY A 302 27.75 -9.75 -31.36
N ILE A 303 26.93 -9.93 -30.32
CA ILE A 303 26.35 -11.25 -29.98
C ILE A 303 25.52 -11.81 -31.13
N ASN A 304 24.70 -10.98 -31.79
CA ASN A 304 23.90 -11.43 -32.93
C ASN A 304 24.78 -11.86 -34.11
N LEU A 305 25.88 -11.14 -34.40
CA LEU A 305 26.83 -11.54 -35.44
C LEU A 305 27.48 -12.89 -35.13
N ILE A 306 27.89 -13.09 -33.88
CA ILE A 306 28.49 -14.34 -33.41
C ILE A 306 27.47 -15.49 -33.56
N LEU A 307 26.26 -15.32 -33.03
CA LEU A 307 25.19 -16.32 -33.14
C LEU A 307 24.87 -16.68 -34.59
N ASN A 308 24.82 -15.68 -35.49
CA ASN A 308 24.56 -15.90 -36.90
C ASN A 308 25.69 -16.69 -37.57
N HIS A 309 26.95 -16.38 -37.24
CA HIS A 309 28.11 -17.09 -37.78
C HIS A 309 28.10 -18.57 -37.35
N PHE A 310 27.86 -18.86 -36.07
CA PHE A 310 27.73 -20.24 -35.55
C PHE A 310 26.59 -21.01 -36.19
N ASN A 311 25.47 -20.35 -36.50
CA ASN A 311 24.35 -20.99 -37.19
C ASN A 311 24.63 -21.25 -38.68
N SER A 312 25.51 -20.45 -39.31
CA SER A 312 25.82 -20.58 -40.74
C SER A 312 26.96 -21.56 -41.05
N GLU A 313 27.93 -21.69 -40.14
CA GLU A 313 29.10 -22.54 -40.33
C GLU A 313 28.97 -23.80 -39.47
N ASN A 314 28.69 -24.94 -40.12
CA ASN A 314 28.55 -26.28 -39.52
C ASN A 314 29.88 -26.86 -38.96
N ILE A 315 30.74 -26.00 -38.40
CA ILE A 315 32.14 -26.28 -38.06
C ILE A 315 32.30 -26.86 -36.65
N TYR A 316 31.28 -26.74 -35.79
CA TYR A 316 31.31 -27.20 -34.40
C TYR A 316 30.32 -28.35 -34.16
N SER A 317 30.60 -29.21 -33.17
CA SER A 317 29.65 -30.26 -32.78
C SER A 317 28.37 -29.62 -32.23
N ASN A 318 27.21 -30.24 -32.52
CA ASN A 318 25.89 -29.72 -32.14
C ASN A 318 25.75 -29.37 -30.65
N GLU A 319 26.42 -30.11 -29.77
CA GLU A 319 26.40 -29.91 -28.32
C GLU A 319 27.07 -28.58 -27.92
N ILE A 320 28.21 -28.24 -28.53
CA ILE A 320 28.97 -27.02 -28.26
C ILE A 320 28.26 -25.78 -28.82
N THR A 321 27.67 -25.92 -30.00
CA THR A 321 26.85 -24.86 -30.60
C THR A 321 25.65 -24.53 -29.72
N ASN A 322 25.06 -25.53 -29.05
CA ASN A 322 23.94 -25.31 -28.14
C ASN A 322 24.35 -24.59 -26.85
N ASP A 323 25.41 -25.03 -26.18
CA ASP A 323 25.86 -24.43 -24.90
C ASP A 323 26.34 -22.98 -25.08
N LEU A 324 27.04 -22.72 -26.19
CA LEU A 324 27.51 -21.38 -26.52
C LEU A 324 26.36 -20.48 -26.97
N SER A 325 25.42 -21.00 -27.76
CA SER A 325 24.20 -20.27 -28.15
C SER A 325 23.36 -19.91 -26.94
N GLU A 326 23.23 -20.82 -25.97
CA GLU A 326 22.54 -20.56 -24.72
C GLU A 326 23.25 -19.48 -23.89
N SER A 327 24.57 -19.56 -23.74
CA SER A 327 25.36 -18.56 -23.03
C SER A 327 25.27 -17.16 -23.68
N LEU A 328 25.30 -17.10 -25.01
CA LEU A 328 25.13 -15.86 -25.77
C LEU A 328 23.71 -15.30 -25.68
N LYS A 329 22.69 -16.16 -25.63
CA LYS A 329 21.30 -15.75 -25.36
C LYS A 329 21.15 -15.16 -23.96
N LEU A 330 21.80 -15.73 -22.95
CA LEU A 330 21.81 -15.17 -21.59
C LEU A 330 22.48 -13.79 -21.57
N ILE A 331 23.63 -13.60 -22.24
CA ILE A 331 24.26 -12.28 -22.37
C ILE A 331 23.33 -11.29 -23.09
N LYS A 332 22.59 -11.72 -24.12
CA LYS A 332 21.61 -10.88 -24.82
C LYS A 332 20.41 -10.49 -23.95
N GLU A 333 19.94 -11.40 -23.10
CA GLU A 333 18.88 -11.09 -22.14
C GLU A 333 19.35 -10.08 -21.08
N PHE A 334 20.60 -10.19 -20.64
CA PHE A 334 21.24 -9.24 -19.72
C PHE A 334 21.26 -7.81 -20.28
N THR A 335 21.79 -7.67 -21.49
CA THR A 335 21.96 -6.37 -22.16
C THR A 335 20.63 -5.73 -22.56
N SER A 336 19.64 -6.54 -22.96
CA SER A 336 18.31 -6.05 -23.33
C SER A 336 17.47 -5.60 -22.14
N LYS A 337 17.64 -6.23 -20.96
CA LYS A 337 16.90 -5.87 -19.74
C LYS A 337 17.53 -4.71 -18.95
N GLN A 338 18.72 -4.24 -19.30
CA GLN A 338 19.48 -3.19 -18.57
C GLN A 338 19.60 -3.49 -17.06
N GLN A 339 19.70 -4.76 -16.66
CA GLN A 339 19.79 -5.16 -15.26
C GLN A 339 21.22 -5.57 -14.91
N ASN A 340 21.78 -4.99 -13.84
CA ASN A 340 23.03 -5.44 -13.24
C ASN A 340 22.80 -6.74 -12.47
N ASN A 341 22.83 -7.87 -13.18
CA ASN A 341 22.70 -9.19 -12.59
C ASN A 341 24.06 -9.91 -12.49
N GLU A 342 24.78 -9.69 -11.39
CA GLU A 342 26.06 -10.36 -11.07
C GLU A 342 25.95 -11.90 -11.12
N VAL A 343 24.79 -12.46 -10.78
CA VAL A 343 24.53 -13.91 -10.84
C VAL A 343 24.65 -14.42 -12.26
N LEU A 344 24.10 -13.69 -13.23
CA LEU A 344 24.12 -14.09 -14.63
C LEU A 344 25.54 -14.04 -15.23
N LEU A 345 26.34 -13.04 -14.85
CA LEU A 345 27.76 -12.97 -15.26
C LEU A 345 28.57 -14.15 -14.73
N LYS A 346 28.29 -14.59 -13.49
CA LYS A 346 28.88 -15.80 -12.90
C LYS A 346 28.46 -17.06 -13.64
N GLU A 347 27.18 -17.19 -14.00
CA GLU A 347 26.68 -18.33 -14.79
C GLU A 347 27.32 -18.40 -16.18
N ILE A 348 27.46 -17.27 -16.87
CA ILE A 348 28.14 -17.18 -18.18
C ILE A 348 29.61 -17.62 -18.04
N ALA A 349 30.33 -17.09 -17.05
CA ALA A 349 31.72 -17.45 -16.85
C ALA A 349 31.89 -18.94 -16.48
N GLN A 350 30.99 -19.49 -15.65
CA GLN A 350 30.96 -20.90 -15.31
C GLN A 350 30.67 -21.80 -16.51
N LYS A 351 29.74 -21.43 -17.40
CA LYS A 351 29.49 -22.20 -18.63
C LYS A 351 30.70 -22.19 -19.56
N ILE A 352 31.38 -21.05 -19.67
CA ILE A 352 32.61 -20.94 -20.48
C ILE A 352 33.76 -21.74 -19.85
N SER A 353 33.82 -21.85 -18.51
CA SER A 353 34.84 -22.63 -17.81
C SER A 353 34.74 -24.13 -18.02
N GLN A 354 33.53 -24.60 -18.31
CA GLN A 354 33.23 -26.01 -18.55
C GLN A 354 33.52 -26.43 -20.00
N LEU A 355 33.84 -25.51 -20.90
CA LEU A 355 34.21 -25.86 -22.28
C LEU A 355 35.58 -26.57 -22.30
N PRO A 356 35.76 -27.62 -23.14
CA PRO A 356 37.06 -28.26 -23.27
C PRO A 356 38.11 -27.28 -23.83
N GLU A 357 39.38 -27.46 -23.42
CA GLU A 357 40.44 -26.44 -23.58
C GLU A 357 40.73 -26.06 -25.04
N LYS A 358 40.58 -26.99 -25.98
CA LYS A 358 40.77 -26.74 -27.41
C LYS A 358 39.68 -25.80 -27.95
N GLU A 359 38.47 -25.93 -27.44
CA GLU A 359 37.28 -25.19 -27.84
C GLU A 359 37.20 -23.85 -27.13
N LYS A 360 37.59 -23.80 -25.86
CA LYS A 360 37.85 -22.57 -25.12
C LYS A 360 38.91 -21.71 -25.82
N SER A 361 40.00 -22.32 -26.26
CA SER A 361 41.06 -21.64 -27.04
C SER A 361 40.56 -21.13 -28.39
N LYS A 362 39.74 -21.91 -29.10
CA LYS A 362 39.10 -21.47 -30.36
C LYS A 362 38.14 -20.30 -30.13
N PHE A 363 37.32 -20.35 -29.08
CA PHE A 363 36.39 -19.28 -28.73
C PHE A 363 37.14 -18.00 -28.35
N ILE A 364 38.19 -18.11 -27.53
CA ILE A 364 39.04 -16.97 -27.18
C ILE A 364 39.75 -16.40 -28.42
N ASN A 365 40.26 -17.24 -29.32
CA ASN A 365 40.90 -16.77 -30.54
C ASN A 365 39.90 -16.14 -31.51
N PHE A 366 38.70 -16.70 -31.66
CA PHE A 366 37.61 -16.09 -32.41
C PHE A 366 37.24 -14.72 -31.84
N LEU A 367 37.10 -14.60 -30.52
CA LEU A 367 36.90 -13.32 -29.86
C LEU A 367 38.05 -12.35 -30.17
N LYS A 368 39.31 -12.78 -30.05
CA LYS A 368 40.51 -11.99 -30.41
C LYS A 368 40.54 -11.59 -31.89
N ASP A 369 40.14 -12.45 -32.80
CA ASP A 369 40.13 -12.15 -34.25
C ASP A 369 39.00 -11.18 -34.61
N THR A 370 37.94 -11.17 -33.81
CA THR A 370 36.83 -10.20 -33.90
C THR A 370 37.14 -8.91 -33.10
N SER A 371 38.31 -8.78 -32.46
CA SER A 371 38.60 -7.80 -31.39
C SER A 371 39.05 -6.39 -31.81
N SER A 372 38.61 -5.89 -32.97
CA SER A 372 38.70 -4.44 -33.21
C SER A 372 37.74 -3.63 -32.32
N ASN A 373 36.86 -4.31 -31.57
CA ASN A 373 35.83 -3.70 -30.75
C ASN A 373 36.11 -3.84 -29.24
N VAL A 374 36.06 -2.72 -28.52
CA VAL A 374 36.25 -2.56 -27.05
C VAL A 374 35.43 -3.59 -26.24
N LEU A 375 34.32 -4.05 -26.78
CA LEU A 375 33.41 -5.01 -26.16
C LEU A 375 33.97 -6.42 -26.05
N VAL A 376 34.74 -6.86 -27.04
CA VAL A 376 35.36 -8.18 -27.00
C VAL A 376 36.47 -8.21 -25.96
N SER A 377 37.14 -7.07 -25.74
CA SER A 377 38.09 -6.91 -24.63
C SER A 377 37.41 -6.99 -23.27
N GLY A 378 36.21 -6.42 -23.12
CA GLY A 378 35.41 -6.51 -21.88
C GLY A 378 34.91 -7.92 -21.57
N LEU A 379 34.38 -8.62 -22.58
CA LEU A 379 33.99 -10.03 -22.46
C LEU A 379 35.20 -10.93 -22.16
N LEU A 380 36.32 -10.75 -22.88
CA LEU A 380 37.57 -11.48 -22.62
C LEU A 380 38.10 -11.22 -21.19
N PHE A 381 37.96 -10.00 -20.66
CA PHE A 381 38.37 -9.66 -19.29
C PHE A 381 37.48 -10.33 -18.24
N ILE A 382 36.16 -10.30 -18.40
CA ILE A 382 35.22 -11.00 -17.50
C ILE A 382 35.50 -12.51 -17.53
N ILE A 383 35.67 -13.06 -18.73
CA ILE A 383 36.01 -14.47 -18.93
C ILE A 383 37.36 -14.80 -18.25
N LYS A 384 38.40 -13.98 -18.43
CA LYS A 384 39.72 -14.24 -17.84
C LYS A 384 39.71 -14.18 -16.31
N ASN A 385 39.06 -13.19 -15.69
CA ASN A 385 39.02 -13.04 -14.22
C ASN A 385 38.20 -14.10 -13.48
N TYR A 386 37.32 -14.81 -14.18
CA TYR A 386 36.52 -15.89 -13.58
C TYR A 386 37.03 -17.30 -13.94
N LEU A 387 38.03 -17.40 -14.82
CA LEU A 387 38.63 -18.65 -15.29
C LEU A 387 40.03 -18.92 -14.74
N GLU A 388 40.76 -17.87 -14.36
CA GLU A 388 41.97 -17.93 -13.52
C GLU A 388 41.57 -17.91 -12.05
#